data_AF-A0A452SYT8-F1
#
_entry.id   AF-A0A452SYT8-F1
#
_cell.length_a   1.000
_cell.length_b   1.000
_cell.length_c   1.000
_cell.angle_alpha   90.00
_cell.angle_beta   90.00
_cell.angle_gamma   90.00
#
_symmetry.space_group_name_H-M   'P 1'
#
loop_
_entity.id
_entity.type
_entity.pdbx_description
1 polymer ?
#
loop_
_entity_poly.entity_id
_entity_poly.type
_entity_poly.pdbx_seq_one_letter_code
_entity_poly.pdbx_strand_id
1 'polypeptide(L)'
;MKSLLLLVLISICWADHQPDNYTLDHDRVIHIQAENGPRLLVEAEQARVVSYRGGNVTLPCKFYRDPTAFGSGTHKIRIKWTKLTSDYLKEVDVFVSMGYHRKAYGDYQGRVFLKGGSDNDASLVIADLTLDDYGKYKCEVIEGLEDDTAIVTLDLQGRYL
;
A
#
# COMPACT_ATOMS: atom_id res chain seq x y z
N MET A 1 72.28 -6.31 46.13
CA MET A 1 71.29 -5.87 45.12
C MET A 1 70.08 -5.39 45.87
N LYS A 2 69.93 -4.07 46.02
CA LYS A 2 68.94 -3.44 46.92
C LYS A 2 67.75 -3.00 46.07
N SER A 3 66.58 -3.54 46.39
CA SER A 3 65.31 -3.35 45.69
C SER A 3 64.83 -1.90 45.80
N LEU A 4 64.54 -1.26 44.66
CA LEU A 4 63.91 0.06 44.58
C LEU A 4 62.40 -0.09 44.85
N LEU A 5 61.89 0.63 45.85
CA LEU A 5 60.46 0.82 46.08
C LEU A 5 59.99 2.04 45.29
N LEU A 6 59.20 1.82 44.22
CA LEU A 6 58.48 2.84 43.48
C LEU A 6 57.17 3.17 44.21
N LEU A 7 57.04 4.41 44.71
CA LEU A 7 55.78 4.93 45.25
C LEU A 7 54.91 5.41 44.08
N VAL A 8 53.82 4.70 43.80
CA VAL A 8 52.82 5.08 42.80
C VAL A 8 51.83 6.04 43.44
N LEU A 9 51.76 7.28 42.94
CA LEU A 9 50.71 8.24 43.28
C LEU A 9 49.44 7.87 42.51
N ILE A 10 48.47 7.27 43.21
CA ILE A 10 47.17 6.94 42.63
C ILE A 10 46.35 8.22 42.62
N SER A 11 46.23 8.85 41.45
CA SER A 11 45.28 9.94 41.21
C SER A 11 43.88 9.34 41.16
N ILE A 12 43.09 9.53 42.22
CA ILE A 12 41.70 9.10 42.24
C ILE A 12 40.89 10.23 41.61
N CYS A 13 40.60 10.11 40.30
CA CYS A 13 39.63 10.97 39.65
C CYS A 13 38.25 10.69 40.26
N TRP A 14 37.74 11.57 41.11
CA TRP A 14 36.33 11.57 41.47
C TRP A 14 35.54 12.08 40.26
N ALA A 15 34.86 11.17 39.58
CA ALA A 15 33.79 11.54 38.65
C ALA A 15 32.54 11.80 39.50
N ASP A 16 32.07 13.04 39.51
CA ASP A 16 30.77 13.39 40.09
C ASP A 16 29.68 12.57 39.40
N HIS A 17 28.98 11.74 40.18
CA HIS A 17 27.87 10.94 39.72
C HIS A 17 26.60 11.80 39.80
N GLN A 18 26.27 12.50 38.72
CA GLN A 18 25.00 13.19 38.59
C GLN A 18 23.91 12.14 38.31
N PRO A 19 22.87 12.00 39.15
CA PRO A 19 21.76 11.11 38.83
C PRO A 19 20.98 11.72 37.67
N ASP A 20 21.11 11.10 36.51
CA ASP A 20 20.32 11.40 35.34
C ASP A 20 18.83 11.17 35.67
N ASN A 21 18.09 12.27 35.91
CA ASN A 21 16.64 12.23 36.04
C ASN A 21 16.00 12.23 34.65
N TYR A 22 16.24 11.16 33.88
CA TYR A 22 15.39 10.85 32.75
C TYR A 22 14.04 10.40 33.31
N THR A 23 13.11 11.34 33.40
CA THR A 23 11.70 10.98 33.45
C THR A 23 11.45 10.16 32.20
N LEU A 24 11.22 8.86 32.40
CA LEU A 24 10.83 7.91 31.38
C LEU A 24 9.46 8.41 30.91
N ASP A 25 9.50 9.32 29.94
CA ASP A 25 8.33 9.84 29.24
C ASP A 25 7.54 8.61 28.85
N HIS A 26 6.32 8.54 29.39
CA HIS A 26 5.43 7.42 29.19
C HIS A 26 5.47 7.10 27.71
N ASP A 27 5.95 5.91 27.39
CA ASP A 27 5.76 5.28 26.11
C ASP A 27 4.23 5.20 25.94
N ARG A 28 3.64 6.29 25.45
CA ARG A 28 2.22 6.39 25.13
C ARG A 28 2.06 5.59 23.87
N VAL A 29 2.11 4.28 24.04
CA VAL A 29 1.54 3.35 23.09
C VAL A 29 0.07 3.73 23.01
N ILE A 30 -0.27 4.48 21.96
CA ILE A 30 -1.65 4.76 21.62
C ILE A 30 -2.23 3.41 21.23
N HIS A 31 -2.94 2.78 22.16
CA HIS A 31 -3.84 1.69 21.82
C HIS A 31 -4.94 2.28 20.95
N ILE A 32 -4.79 2.17 19.63
CA ILE A 32 -5.89 2.41 18.69
C ILE A 32 -6.86 1.26 18.92
N GLN A 33 -7.79 1.45 19.84
CA GLN A 33 -8.88 0.52 20.02
C GLN A 33 -9.82 0.71 18.83
N ALA A 34 -9.69 -0.16 17.83
CA ALA A 34 -10.65 -0.25 16.73
C ALA A 34 -11.95 -0.86 17.29
N GLU A 35 -12.68 -0.06 18.07
CA GLU A 35 -13.98 -0.41 18.63
C GLU A 35 -15.05 -0.53 17.52
N ASN A 36 -14.76 0.04 16.34
CA ASN A 36 -15.58 -0.01 15.14
C ASN A 36 -14.77 -0.66 14.01
N GLY A 37 -15.44 -1.42 13.13
CA GLY A 37 -14.82 -2.16 12.02
C GLY A 37 -14.07 -1.29 10.99
N PRO A 38 -13.56 -1.89 9.89
CA PRO A 38 -12.77 -1.15 8.90
C PRO A 38 -13.59 0.00 8.30
N ARG A 39 -13.01 1.21 8.29
CA ARG A 39 -13.66 2.43 7.80
C ARG A 39 -13.70 2.52 6.28
N LEU A 40 -12.85 1.73 5.63
CA LEU A 40 -12.77 1.56 4.19
C LEU A 40 -12.69 0.07 3.90
N LEU A 41 -13.55 -0.41 3.00
CA LEU A 41 -13.60 -1.79 2.55
C LEU A 41 -13.46 -1.81 1.03
N VAL A 42 -12.57 -2.65 0.50
CA VAL A 42 -12.34 -2.82 -0.93
C VAL A 42 -12.67 -4.25 -1.34
N GLU A 43 -13.57 -4.39 -2.31
CA GLU A 43 -14.05 -5.69 -2.78
C GLU A 43 -13.90 -5.84 -4.29
N ALA A 44 -13.38 -6.99 -4.71
CA ALA A 44 -13.44 -7.45 -6.09
C ALA A 44 -14.63 -8.41 -6.24
N GLU A 45 -15.73 -7.94 -6.85
CA GLU A 45 -16.92 -8.76 -7.13
C GLU A 45 -16.57 -10.07 -7.87
N GLN A 46 -15.53 -10.02 -8.71
CA GLN A 46 -14.99 -11.17 -9.40
C GLN A 46 -13.47 -11.22 -9.25
N ALA A 47 -12.97 -12.17 -8.43
CA ALA A 47 -11.54 -12.33 -8.16
C ALA A 47 -10.72 -12.85 -9.36
N ARG A 48 -11.38 -13.35 -10.40
CA ARG A 48 -10.75 -13.85 -11.64
C ARG A 48 -11.57 -13.45 -12.85
N VAL A 49 -10.94 -12.79 -13.80
CA VAL A 49 -11.53 -12.40 -15.08
C VAL A 49 -10.73 -13.02 -16.22
N VAL A 50 -11.43 -13.32 -17.32
CA VAL A 50 -10.84 -13.96 -18.49
C VAL A 50 -11.06 -13.06 -19.70
N SER A 51 -10.01 -12.88 -20.50
CA SER A 51 -10.11 -12.22 -21.80
C SER A 51 -9.18 -12.91 -22.80
N TYR A 52 -8.91 -12.27 -23.94
CA TYR A 52 -8.05 -12.78 -25.00
C TYR A 52 -7.11 -11.68 -25.49
N ARG A 53 -5.99 -12.07 -26.12
CA ARG A 53 -5.02 -11.13 -26.68
C ARG A 53 -5.68 -10.19 -27.71
N GLY A 54 -5.39 -8.89 -27.61
CA GLY A 54 -5.98 -7.80 -28.39
C GLY A 54 -7.40 -7.42 -27.95
N GLY A 55 -7.96 -8.12 -26.96
CA GLY A 55 -9.24 -7.77 -26.35
C GLY A 55 -9.11 -6.68 -25.28
N ASN A 56 -10.24 -6.31 -24.69
CA ASN A 56 -10.29 -5.43 -23.53
C ASN A 56 -10.76 -6.22 -22.31
N VAL A 57 -10.44 -5.75 -21.11
CA VAL A 57 -10.95 -6.31 -19.87
C VAL A 57 -11.21 -5.21 -18.85
N THR A 58 -12.16 -5.46 -17.96
CA THR A 58 -12.36 -4.66 -16.75
C THR A 58 -11.95 -5.51 -15.55
N LEU A 59 -10.99 -5.04 -14.76
CA LEU A 59 -10.66 -5.59 -13.46
C LEU A 59 -11.61 -4.97 -12.42
N PRO A 60 -12.54 -5.74 -11.82
CA PRO A 60 -13.52 -5.20 -10.90
C PRO A 60 -12.88 -4.80 -9.57
N CYS A 61 -13.20 -3.60 -9.09
CA CYS A 61 -12.83 -3.15 -7.75
C CYS A 61 -13.84 -2.10 -7.30
N LYS A 62 -14.62 -2.42 -6.27
CA LYS A 62 -15.53 -1.48 -5.61
C LYS A 62 -15.04 -1.22 -4.21
N PHE A 63 -15.43 -0.09 -3.65
CA PHE A 63 -15.08 0.22 -2.28
C PHE A 63 -16.21 0.91 -1.53
N TYR A 64 -16.27 0.70 -0.23
CA TYR A 64 -17.32 1.17 0.66
C TYR A 64 -16.67 1.94 1.82
N ARG A 65 -17.24 3.10 2.13
CA ARG A 65 -16.78 3.96 3.23
C ARG A 65 -17.78 3.88 4.37
N ASP A 66 -17.30 3.89 5.60
CA ASP A 66 -18.15 4.14 6.76
C ASP A 66 -18.50 5.64 6.80
N PRO A 67 -19.77 6.02 6.62
CA PRO A 67 -20.19 7.43 6.65
C PRO A 67 -20.09 8.04 8.05
N THR A 68 -19.98 7.22 9.10
CA THR A 68 -19.93 7.67 10.49
C THR A 68 -18.51 7.85 11.01
N ALA A 69 -17.50 7.46 10.23
CA ALA A 69 -16.10 7.61 10.60
C ALA A 69 -15.68 9.09 10.68
N PHE A 70 -14.95 9.44 11.73
CA PHE A 70 -14.43 10.79 11.91
C PHE A 70 -13.49 11.18 10.76
N GLY A 71 -13.79 12.27 10.06
CA GLY A 71 -13.04 12.69 8.86
C GLY A 71 -13.46 12.03 7.54
N SER A 72 -14.47 11.15 7.55
CA SER A 72 -15.04 10.53 6.34
C SER A 72 -15.49 11.59 5.34
N GLY A 73 -15.06 11.47 4.07
CA GLY A 73 -15.39 12.42 3.00
C GLY A 73 -14.59 13.73 2.99
N THR A 74 -13.70 13.97 3.97
CA THR A 74 -12.80 15.13 3.94
C THR A 74 -11.52 14.87 3.15
N HIS A 75 -11.08 13.62 3.10
CA HIS A 75 -9.90 13.19 2.37
C HIS A 75 -10.25 12.79 0.94
N LYS A 76 -9.35 13.09 0.00
CA LYS A 76 -9.51 12.65 -1.38
C LYS A 76 -9.16 11.18 -1.49
N ILE A 77 -9.95 10.45 -2.27
CA ILE A 77 -9.67 9.06 -2.60
C ILE A 77 -8.53 8.97 -3.59
N ARG A 78 -7.54 8.15 -3.24
CA ARG A 78 -6.48 7.71 -4.13
C ARG A 78 -6.69 6.26 -4.48
N ILE A 79 -6.76 5.97 -5.78
CA ILE A 79 -6.83 4.62 -6.32
C ILE A 79 -5.47 4.30 -6.93
N LYS A 80 -4.88 3.19 -6.53
CA LYS A 80 -3.64 2.65 -7.08
C LYS A 80 -3.88 1.24 -7.58
N TRP A 81 -3.50 0.99 -8.83
CA TRP A 81 -3.42 -0.34 -9.40
C TRP A 81 -1.96 -0.70 -9.62
N THR A 82 -1.59 -1.88 -9.14
CA THR A 82 -0.28 -2.49 -9.38
C THR A 82 -0.46 -3.90 -9.95
N LYS A 83 0.53 -4.36 -10.71
CA LYS A 83 0.65 -5.75 -11.11
C LYS A 83 1.65 -6.44 -10.19
N LEU A 84 1.26 -7.58 -9.63
CA LEU A 84 2.18 -8.41 -8.86
C LEU A 84 3.12 -9.15 -9.81
N THR A 85 4.41 -9.19 -9.47
CA THR A 85 5.36 -10.07 -10.16
C THR A 85 4.98 -11.54 -9.95
N SER A 86 5.49 -12.41 -10.81
CA SER A 86 5.16 -13.85 -10.76
C SER A 86 5.59 -14.53 -9.46
N ASP A 87 6.60 -13.99 -8.77
CA ASP A 87 7.06 -14.42 -7.45
C ASP A 87 6.28 -13.76 -6.30
N TYR A 88 5.37 -12.83 -6.60
CA TYR A 88 4.58 -12.04 -5.65
C TYR A 88 5.41 -11.17 -4.69
N LEU A 89 6.69 -10.97 -4.97
CA LEU A 89 7.59 -10.21 -4.10
C LEU A 89 7.62 -8.71 -4.42
N LYS A 90 7.15 -8.32 -5.61
CA LYS A 90 7.20 -6.94 -6.09
C LYS A 90 5.89 -6.54 -6.74
N GLU A 91 5.64 -5.24 -6.68
CA GLU A 91 4.51 -4.60 -7.33
C GLU A 91 5.02 -3.62 -8.37
N VAL A 92 4.54 -3.77 -9.60
CA VAL A 92 4.83 -2.86 -10.70
C VAL A 92 3.64 -1.91 -10.83
N ASP A 93 3.90 -0.60 -10.79
CA ASP A 93 2.85 0.40 -10.95
C ASP A 93 2.18 0.27 -12.33
N VAL A 94 0.85 0.26 -12.34
CA VAL A 94 0.01 0.20 -13.56
C VAL A 94 -0.69 1.53 -13.77
N PHE A 95 -1.43 1.97 -12.75
CA PHE A 95 -2.26 3.16 -12.82
C PHE A 95 -2.47 3.79 -11.44
N VAL A 96 -2.50 5.12 -11.39
CA VAL A 96 -2.84 5.89 -10.19
C VAL A 96 -3.84 6.98 -10.54
N SER A 97 -4.85 7.17 -9.69
CA SER A 97 -5.80 8.27 -9.77
C SER A 97 -6.02 8.92 -8.41
N MET A 98 -6.11 10.25 -8.37
CA MET A 98 -6.52 11.02 -7.20
C MET A 98 -7.25 12.29 -7.67
N GLY A 99 -8.57 12.30 -7.53
CA GLY A 99 -9.43 13.32 -8.15
C GLY A 99 -9.25 13.37 -9.68
N TYR A 100 -8.90 14.54 -10.22
CA TYR A 100 -8.65 14.72 -11.65
C TYR A 100 -7.25 14.26 -12.11
N HIS A 101 -6.33 14.03 -11.17
CA HIS A 101 -4.97 13.62 -11.49
C HIS A 101 -4.95 12.13 -11.77
N ARG A 102 -4.49 11.74 -12.96
CA ARG A 102 -4.41 10.35 -13.40
C ARG A 102 -3.07 10.10 -14.05
N LYS A 103 -2.49 8.94 -13.81
CA LYS A 103 -1.20 8.55 -14.39
C LYS A 103 -1.17 7.05 -14.65
N ALA A 104 -0.90 6.69 -15.90
CA ALA A 104 -0.55 5.33 -16.31
C ALA A 104 0.98 5.19 -16.40
N TYR A 105 1.48 3.97 -16.20
CA TYR A 105 2.91 3.68 -16.09
C TYR A 105 3.36 2.63 -17.08
N GLY A 106 4.63 2.71 -17.51
CA GLY A 106 5.24 1.74 -18.43
C GLY A 106 4.40 1.50 -19.68
N ASP A 107 4.29 0.24 -20.05
CA ASP A 107 3.58 -0.19 -21.26
C ASP A 107 2.07 0.06 -21.17
N TYR A 108 1.51 0.31 -19.97
CA TYR A 108 0.09 0.62 -19.76
C TYR A 108 -0.33 2.02 -20.22
N GLN A 109 0.62 2.88 -20.61
CA GLN A 109 0.31 4.23 -21.07
C GLN A 109 -0.59 4.23 -22.31
N GLY A 110 -1.69 5.00 -22.24
CA GLY A 110 -2.65 5.13 -23.34
C GLY A 110 -3.68 3.99 -23.46
N ARG A 111 -3.56 2.93 -22.65
CA ARG A 111 -4.42 1.73 -22.72
C ARG A 111 -5.18 1.41 -21.43
N VAL A 112 -4.87 2.09 -20.32
CA VAL A 112 -5.58 1.91 -19.04
C VAL A 112 -6.30 3.16 -18.56
N PHE A 113 -7.48 2.96 -17.99
CA PHE A 113 -8.32 4.02 -17.40
C PHE A 113 -9.33 3.42 -16.42
N LEU A 114 -9.82 4.23 -15.47
CA LEU A 114 -10.93 3.80 -14.62
C LEU A 114 -12.20 3.69 -15.44
N LYS A 115 -12.98 2.63 -15.23
CA LYS A 115 -14.27 2.39 -15.89
C LYS A 115 -15.22 3.58 -15.72
N GLY A 116 -15.24 4.16 -14.53
CA GLY A 116 -16.16 5.24 -14.15
C GLY A 116 -17.61 4.76 -13.98
N GLY A 117 -18.50 5.69 -13.66
CA GLY A 117 -19.95 5.44 -13.53
C GLY A 117 -20.49 5.49 -12.10
N SER A 118 -19.64 5.35 -11.08
CA SER A 118 -19.98 5.53 -9.67
C SER A 118 -18.78 6.11 -8.90
N ASP A 119 -19.04 6.90 -7.86
CA ASP A 119 -18.03 7.50 -6.98
C ASP A 119 -17.26 6.48 -6.13
N ASN A 120 -17.76 5.24 -6.11
CA ASN A 120 -17.26 4.11 -5.33
C ASN A 120 -16.74 2.96 -6.23
N ASP A 121 -16.56 3.22 -7.52
CA ASP A 121 -16.04 2.27 -8.50
C ASP A 121 -14.59 2.59 -8.86
N ALA A 122 -13.69 1.73 -8.41
CA ALA A 122 -12.25 1.78 -8.68
C ALA A 122 -11.82 0.79 -9.78
N SER A 123 -12.77 0.22 -10.53
CA SER A 123 -12.49 -0.79 -11.55
C SER A 123 -11.61 -0.23 -12.68
N LEU A 124 -10.57 -0.98 -13.05
CA LEU A 124 -9.62 -0.61 -14.09
C LEU A 124 -9.98 -1.29 -15.41
N VAL A 125 -10.10 -0.50 -16.48
CA VAL A 125 -10.15 -1.03 -17.84
C VAL A 125 -8.73 -1.09 -18.39
N ILE A 126 -8.39 -2.24 -19.00
CA ILE A 126 -7.19 -2.42 -19.82
C ILE A 126 -7.65 -2.76 -21.24
N ALA A 127 -7.31 -1.91 -22.20
CA ALA A 127 -7.61 -2.12 -23.61
C ALA A 127 -6.45 -2.79 -24.34
N ASP A 128 -6.68 -3.46 -25.47
CA ASP A 128 -5.67 -4.05 -26.37
C ASP A 128 -4.68 -5.01 -25.67
N LEU A 129 -5.19 -6.01 -24.94
CA LEU A 129 -4.40 -6.91 -24.11
C LEU A 129 -3.22 -7.60 -24.82
N THR A 130 -2.04 -7.52 -24.22
CA THR A 130 -0.83 -8.25 -24.61
C THR A 130 -0.67 -9.49 -23.73
N LEU A 131 0.25 -10.40 -24.10
CA LEU A 131 0.54 -11.57 -23.24
C LEU A 131 1.17 -11.16 -21.90
N ASP A 132 1.88 -10.03 -21.88
CA ASP A 132 2.51 -9.49 -20.68
C ASP A 132 1.51 -8.87 -19.71
N ASP A 133 0.23 -8.74 -20.08
CA ASP A 133 -0.83 -8.33 -19.17
C ASP A 133 -1.37 -9.51 -18.34
N TYR A 134 -1.07 -10.76 -18.70
CA TYR A 134 -1.48 -11.91 -17.88
C TYR A 134 -0.89 -11.79 -16.46
N GLY A 135 -1.72 -12.00 -15.42
CA GLY A 135 -1.23 -12.06 -14.05
C GLY A 135 -2.22 -11.55 -13.00
N LYS A 136 -1.70 -11.27 -11.80
CA LYS A 136 -2.48 -10.74 -10.67
C LYS A 136 -2.28 -9.24 -10.53
N TYR A 137 -3.38 -8.56 -10.29
CA TYR A 137 -3.43 -7.13 -10.12
C TYR A 137 -3.99 -6.80 -8.73
N LYS A 138 -3.37 -5.83 -8.06
CA LYS A 138 -3.84 -5.31 -6.78
C LYS A 138 -4.50 -3.96 -7.00
N CYS A 139 -5.75 -3.84 -6.57
CA CYS A 139 -6.45 -2.59 -6.37
C CYS A 139 -6.20 -2.15 -4.92
N GLU A 140 -5.67 -0.95 -4.74
CA GLU A 140 -5.47 -0.32 -3.43
C GLU A 140 -6.23 1.00 -3.44
N VAL A 141 -7.14 1.17 -2.49
CA VAL A 141 -7.91 2.40 -2.30
C VAL A 141 -7.49 3.00 -0.97
N ILE A 142 -7.16 4.28 -0.98
CA ILE A 142 -6.63 5.00 0.18
C ILE A 142 -7.48 6.26 0.41
N GLU A 143 -7.92 6.44 1.65
CA GLU A 143 -8.60 7.64 2.16
C GLU A 143 -7.90 8.14 3.43
N GLY A 144 -7.07 9.18 3.29
CA GLY A 144 -6.33 9.73 4.44
C GLY A 144 -5.31 8.71 4.97
N LEU A 145 -5.59 8.13 6.13
CA LEU A 145 -4.76 7.09 6.77
C LEU A 145 -5.37 5.68 6.66
N GLU A 146 -6.58 5.57 6.13
CA GLU A 146 -7.27 4.31 5.93
C GLU A 146 -6.96 3.79 4.52
N ASP A 147 -6.57 2.53 4.42
CA ASP A 147 -6.36 1.83 3.16
C ASP A 147 -6.91 0.40 3.23
N ASP A 148 -7.41 -0.08 2.10
CA ASP A 148 -7.74 -1.49 1.93
C ASP A 148 -7.47 -1.92 0.48
N THR A 149 -7.41 -3.23 0.24
CA THR A 149 -6.96 -3.79 -1.04
C THR A 149 -7.80 -4.97 -1.49
N ALA A 150 -7.90 -5.15 -2.81
CA ALA A 150 -8.44 -6.35 -3.43
C ALA A 150 -7.51 -6.86 -4.54
N ILE A 151 -7.51 -8.18 -4.75
CA ILE A 151 -6.72 -8.84 -5.79
C ILE A 151 -7.63 -9.37 -6.88
N VAL A 152 -7.29 -9.07 -8.14
CA VAL A 152 -7.95 -9.61 -9.33
C VAL A 152 -6.92 -10.37 -10.19
N THR A 153 -7.25 -11.59 -10.58
CA THR A 153 -6.46 -12.38 -11.52
C THR A 153 -7.00 -12.20 -12.94
N LEU A 154 -6.15 -11.82 -13.89
CA LEU A 154 -6.45 -11.76 -15.31
C LEU A 154 -5.84 -12.98 -16.02
N ASP A 155 -6.70 -13.82 -16.59
CA ASP A 155 -6.29 -14.90 -17.49
C ASP A 155 -6.52 -14.53 -18.95
N LEU A 156 -5.63 -15.02 -19.81
CA LEU A 156 -5.77 -14.89 -21.26
C LEU A 156 -6.03 -16.26 -21.87
N GLN A 157 -7.09 -16.37 -22.66
CA GLN A 157 -7.39 -17.55 -23.47
C GLN A 157 -6.96 -17.34 -24.92
N GLY A 158 -6.53 -18.43 -25.56
CA GLY A 158 -6.34 -18.47 -27.00
C GLY A 158 -7.69 -18.45 -27.71
N ARG A 159 -7.78 -17.77 -28.85
CA ARG A 159 -8.93 -17.91 -29.76
C ARG A 159 -8.74 -19.18 -30.57
N TYR A 160 -9.65 -20.14 -30.43
CA TYR A 160 -9.83 -21.15 -31.47
C TYR A 160 -10.56 -20.46 -32.62
N LEU A 161 -9.89 -20.35 -33.77
CA LEU A 161 -10.51 -20.01 -35.04
C LEU A 161 -10.91 -21.31 -35.76
#